data_AF-A0A0F9EK23-F1
#
_entry.id   AF-A0A0F9EK23-F1
#
_cell.length_a   1.000
_cell.length_b   1.000
_cell.length_c   1.000
_cell.angle_alpha   90.00
_cell.angle_beta   90.00
_cell.angle_gamma   90.00
#
_symmetry.space_group_name_H-M   'P 1'
#
loop_
_entity.id
_entity.type
_entity.pdbx_description
1 polymer ?
#
loop_
_entity_poly.entity_id
_entity_poly.type
_entity_poly.pdbx_seq_one_letter_code
_entity_poly.pdbx_strand_id
1 'polypeptide(L)'
;MAKVKTLDDLFLDTLKDIYYAERKILKALPKMKRAATNEKLVAAFEKHHGETEEQIERLQKVFEILGKTARGKTCDAIEGIISEAEEIMDEFKGSP
;
A
#
# COMPACT_ATOMS: atom_id res chain seq x y z
N MET A 1 -3.73 -33.75 7.80
CA MET A 1 -2.98 -33.49 6.54
C MET A 1 -3.17 -32.02 6.18
N ALA A 2 -2.11 -31.31 5.83
CA ALA A 2 -2.24 -29.91 5.39
C ALA A 2 -3.10 -29.85 4.13
N LYS A 3 -4.05 -28.90 4.07
CA LYS A 3 -4.89 -28.70 2.89
C LYS A 3 -3.99 -28.32 1.70
N VAL A 4 -4.12 -29.04 0.58
CA VAL A 4 -3.41 -28.71 -0.66
C VAL A 4 -3.89 -27.35 -1.13
N LYS A 5 -2.96 -26.39 -1.27
CA LYS A 5 -3.26 -25.03 -1.73
C LYS A 5 -3.50 -25.03 -3.25
N THR A 6 -4.46 -24.24 -3.70
CA THR A 6 -4.78 -24.06 -5.12
C THR A 6 -4.30 -22.70 -5.65
N LEU A 7 -4.42 -22.48 -6.97
CA LEU A 7 -4.19 -21.16 -7.57
C LEU A 7 -5.21 -20.12 -7.11
N ASP A 8 -6.45 -20.52 -6.85
CA ASP A 8 -7.48 -19.63 -6.28
C ASP A 8 -7.11 -19.20 -4.86
N ASP A 9 -6.56 -20.12 -4.05
CA ASP A 9 -6.05 -19.79 -2.71
C ASP A 9 -4.88 -18.80 -2.81
N LEU A 10 -3.96 -19.01 -3.77
CA LEU A 10 -2.84 -18.10 -4.02
C LEU A 10 -3.32 -16.71 -4.43
N PHE A 11 -4.23 -16.63 -5.40
CA PHE A 11 -4.79 -15.36 -5.87
C PHE A 11 -5.51 -14.61 -4.76
N LEU A 12 -6.32 -15.29 -3.95
CA LEU A 12 -7.01 -14.65 -2.83
C LEU A 12 -6.03 -14.20 -1.75
N ASP A 13 -4.96 -14.94 -1.47
CA ASP A 13 -3.95 -14.54 -0.49
C ASP A 13 -3.20 -13.29 -0.95
N THR A 14 -2.73 -13.26 -2.21
CA THR A 14 -2.02 -12.10 -2.75
C THR A 14 -2.92 -10.88 -2.92
N LEU A 15 -4.21 -11.06 -3.24
CA LEU A 15 -5.20 -9.99 -3.27
C LEU A 15 -5.39 -9.34 -1.89
N LYS A 16 -5.37 -10.14 -0.82
CA LYS A 16 -5.45 -9.62 0.56
C LYS A 16 -4.18 -8.90 0.97
N ASP A 17 -3.02 -9.40 0.55
CA ASP A 17 -1.73 -8.77 0.84
C ASP A 17 -1.63 -7.40 0.15
N ILE A 18 -1.96 -7.30 -1.15
CA ILE A 18 -1.92 -6.00 -1.85
C ILE A 18 -3.00 -5.05 -1.33
N TYR A 19 -4.18 -5.53 -0.96
CA TYR A 19 -5.20 -4.67 -0.37
C TYR A 19 -4.79 -4.10 0.99
N TYR A 20 -4.03 -4.86 1.79
CA TYR A 20 -3.41 -4.32 2.99
C TYR A 20 -2.34 -3.27 2.64
N ALA A 21 -1.51 -3.56 1.65
CA ALA A 21 -0.45 -2.68 1.20
C ALA A 21 -0.96 -1.33 0.72
N GLU A 22 -1.97 -1.29 -0.15
CA GLU A 22 -2.53 -0.02 -0.63
C GLU A 22 -3.08 0.83 0.52
N ARG A 23 -3.72 0.21 1.52
CA ARG A 23 -4.22 0.94 2.70
C ARG A 23 -3.11 1.49 3.58
N LYS A 24 -1.93 0.88 3.56
CA LYS A 24 -0.74 1.37 4.28
C LYS A 24 -0.05 2.48 3.49
N ILE A 25 0.11 2.29 2.18
CA ILE A 25 0.61 3.31 1.24
C ILE A 25 -0.23 4.59 1.35
N LEU A 26 -1.55 4.47 1.30
CA LEU A 26 -2.47 5.61 1.42
C LEU A 26 -2.20 6.44 2.69
N LYS A 27 -1.90 5.79 3.81
CA LYS A 27 -1.59 6.47 5.08
C LYS A 27 -0.19 7.06 5.13
N ALA A 28 0.76 6.49 4.40
CA ALA A 28 2.15 6.91 4.39
C ALA A 28 2.40 8.09 3.44
N LEU A 29 1.74 8.12 2.28
CA LEU A 29 1.93 9.16 1.25
C LEU A 29 1.80 10.60 1.78
N PRO A 30 0.84 10.95 2.66
CA PRO A 30 0.76 12.30 3.22
C PRO A 30 1.98 12.69 4.07
N LYS A 31 2.64 11.72 4.71
CA LYS A 31 3.90 11.98 5.45
C LYS A 31 5.04 12.26 4.47
N MET A 32 5.18 11.43 3.43
CA MET A 32 6.20 11.58 2.38
C MET A 32 6.06 12.92 1.65
N LYS A 33 4.83 13.32 1.32
CA LYS A 33 4.52 14.64 0.75
C LYS A 33 5.04 15.79 1.63
N ARG A 34 4.89 15.70 2.95
CA ARG A 34 5.32 16.76 3.88
C ARG A 34 6.84 16.82 4.07
N ALA A 35 7.53 15.69 3.91
CA ALA A 35 8.97 15.62 4.00
C ALA A 35 9.67 16.15 2.72
N ALA A 36 9.01 16.09 1.57
CA ALA A 36 9.56 16.57 0.31
C ALA A 36 9.56 18.10 0.21
N THR A 37 10.68 18.67 -0.25
CA THR A 37 10.83 20.11 -0.53
C THR A 37 10.68 20.44 -2.02
N ASN A 38 10.94 19.47 -2.90
CA ASN A 38 10.80 19.64 -4.34
C ASN A 38 9.33 19.61 -4.76
N GLU A 39 8.84 20.69 -5.40
CA GLU A 39 7.42 20.83 -5.80
C GLU A 39 6.92 19.69 -6.71
N LYS A 40 7.76 19.18 -7.62
CA LYS A 40 7.37 18.07 -8.51
C LYS A 40 7.21 16.78 -7.71
N LEU A 41 8.05 16.55 -6.71
CA LEU A 41 7.95 15.38 -5.84
C LEU A 41 6.72 15.46 -4.93
N VAL A 42 6.43 16.64 -4.37
CA VAL A 42 5.21 16.90 -3.60
C VAL A 42 3.96 16.60 -4.44
N ALA A 43 3.93 17.09 -5.69
CA ALA A 43 2.82 16.83 -6.61
C ALA A 43 2.71 15.35 -6.99
N ALA A 44 3.83 14.64 -7.12
CA ALA A 44 3.84 13.21 -7.41
C ALA A 44 3.23 12.39 -6.26
N PHE A 45 3.57 12.69 -5.00
CA PHE A 45 2.97 12.02 -3.85
C PHE A 45 1.48 12.31 -3.71
N GLU A 46 1.05 13.55 -3.98
CA GLU A 46 -0.39 13.90 -3.99
C GLU A 46 -1.15 13.15 -5.07
N LYS A 47 -0.61 13.12 -6.29
CA LYS A 47 -1.21 12.38 -7.40
C LYS A 47 -1.31 10.89 -7.06
N HIS A 48 -0.23 10.32 -6.53
CA HIS A 48 -0.20 8.91 -6.18
C HIS A 48 -1.21 8.58 -5.06
N HIS A 49 -1.42 9.49 -4.10
CA HIS A 49 -2.45 9.30 -3.07
C HIS A 49 -3.84 9.12 -3.67
N GLY A 50 -4.24 9.99 -4.60
CA GLY A 50 -5.52 9.85 -5.30
C GLY A 50 -5.61 8.56 -6.13
N GLU A 51 -4.53 8.18 -6.82
CA GLU A 51 -4.48 6.91 -7.54
C GLU A 51 -4.65 5.70 -6.60
N THR A 52 -4.04 5.74 -5.40
CA THR A 52 -4.15 4.69 -4.39
C THR A 52 -5.58 4.57 -3.83
N GLU A 53 -6.30 5.68 -3.64
CA GLU A 53 -7.72 5.64 -3.26
C GLU A 53 -8.54 4.87 -4.31
N GLU A 54 -8.37 5.20 -5.59
CA GLU A 54 -9.05 4.48 -6.68
C GLU A 54 -8.63 3.01 -6.77
N GLN A 55 -7.35 2.69 -6.50
CA GLN A 55 -6.86 1.31 -6.49
C GLN A 55 -7.51 0.50 -5.37
N ILE A 56 -7.67 1.07 -4.18
CA ILE A 56 -8.39 0.45 -3.06
C ILE A 56 -9.85 0.16 -3.45
N GLU A 57 -10.53 1.12 -4.09
CA GLU A 57 -11.90 0.91 -4.59
C GLU A 57 -11.97 -0.19 -5.66
N ARG A 58 -11.01 -0.26 -6.58
CA ARG A 58 -10.92 -1.34 -7.58
C ARG A 58 -10.74 -2.70 -6.90
N LEU A 59 -9.88 -2.79 -5.89
CA LEU A 59 -9.68 -4.03 -5.13
C LEU A 59 -10.95 -4.45 -4.38
N GLN A 60 -11.70 -3.50 -3.80
CA GLN A 60 -12.99 -3.79 -3.17
C GLN A 60 -13.99 -4.39 -4.16
N LYS A 61 -14.08 -3.87 -5.39
CA LYS A 61 -14.91 -4.44 -6.46
C LYS A 61 -14.46 -5.86 -6.83
N VAL A 62 -13.14 -6.12 -6.87
CA VAL A 62 -12.63 -7.48 -7.11
C VAL A 62 -13.05 -8.44 -5.99
N PHE A 63 -12.96 -8.04 -4.73
CA PHE A 63 -13.46 -8.83 -3.60
C PHE A 63 -14.97 -9.15 -3.72
N GLU A 64 -15.77 -8.16 -4.13
CA GLU A 64 -17.20 -8.32 -4.38
C GLU A 64 -17.50 -9.34 -5.48
N ILE A 65 -16.80 -9.25 -6.62
CA ILE A 65 -16.92 -10.21 -7.75
C ILE A 65 -16.62 -11.64 -7.28
N LEU A 66 -15.67 -11.82 -6.37
CA LEU A 66 -15.30 -13.12 -5.81
C LEU A 66 -16.25 -13.61 -4.71
N GLY A 67 -17.23 -12.80 -4.30
CA GLY A 67 -18.09 -13.09 -3.15
C GLY A 67 -17.32 -13.21 -1.84
N LYS A 68 -16.22 -12.47 -1.68
CA LYS A 68 -15.35 -12.48 -0.50
C LYS A 68 -15.36 -11.12 0.18
N THR A 69 -15.26 -11.10 1.51
CA THR A 69 -15.09 -9.84 2.25
C THR A 69 -13.71 -9.24 1.97
N ALA A 70 -13.65 -7.94 1.67
CA ALA A 70 -12.42 -7.18 1.50
C ALA A 70 -11.69 -6.99 2.83
N ARG A 71 -10.95 -8.02 3.26
CA ARG A 71 -10.12 -8.02 4.46
C ARG A 71 -8.67 -8.25 4.09
N GLY A 72 -7.86 -7.22 4.30
CA GLY A 72 -6.42 -7.33 4.11
C GLY A 72 -5.79 -8.29 5.11
N LYS A 73 -4.66 -8.87 4.72
CA LYS A 73 -3.76 -9.64 5.56
C LYS A 73 -2.46 -8.85 5.70
N THR A 74 -1.86 -8.86 6.88
CA THR A 74 -0.59 -8.16 7.10
C THR A 74 0.42 -8.55 6.03
N CYS A 75 0.99 -7.53 5.38
CA CYS A 75 2.02 -7.69 4.38
C CYS A 75 3.33 -7.10 4.94
N ASP A 76 4.24 -7.96 5.40
CA ASP A 76 5.49 -7.51 6.02
C ASP A 76 6.37 -6.72 5.03
N ALA A 77 6.24 -7.02 3.73
CA ALA A 77 6.99 -6.32 2.69
C ALA A 77 6.65 -4.83 2.62
N ILE A 78 5.37 -4.45 2.70
CA ILE A 78 5.01 -3.03 2.66
C ILE A 78 5.37 -2.32 3.97
N GLU A 79 5.29 -3.01 5.11
CA GLU A 79 5.73 -2.44 6.39
C GLU A 79 7.23 -2.12 6.34
N GLY A 80 8.04 -3.03 5.78
CA GLY A 80 9.46 -2.80 5.56
C GLY A 80 9.74 -1.60 4.65
N ILE A 81 9.09 -1.53 3.49
CA ILE A 81 9.28 -0.41 2.54
C ILE A 81 8.88 0.94 3.16
N ILE A 82 7.78 0.97 3.93
CA ILE A 82 7.35 2.21 4.60
C ILE A 82 8.31 2.57 5.73
N SER A 83 8.78 1.59 6.51
CA SER A 83 9.78 1.82 7.57
C SER A 83 11.06 2.42 7.01
N GLU A 84 11.59 1.85 5.92
CA GLU A 84 12.78 2.36 5.23
C GLU A 84 12.57 3.80 4.74
N ALA A 85 11.40 4.10 4.19
CA ALA A 85 11.08 5.47 3.79
C ALA A 85 10.97 6.44 4.99
N GLU A 86 10.41 6.01 6.11
CA GLU A 86 10.37 6.79 7.35
C GLU A 86 11.78 7.05 7.90
N GLU A 87 12.66 6.05 7.90
CA GLU A 87 14.06 6.18 8.29
C GLU A 87 14.82 7.18 7.41
N ILE A 88 14.65 7.11 6.08
CA ILE A 88 15.27 8.06 5.13
C ILE A 88 14.78 9.48 5.41
N MET A 89 13.46 9.67 5.62
CA MET A 89 12.91 11.00 5.90
C MET A 89 13.45 11.60 7.20
N ASP A 90 13.67 10.77 8.22
CA ASP A 90 14.23 11.20 9.50
C ASP A 90 15.74 11.47 9.42
N GLU A 91 16.51 10.63 8.72
CA GLU A 91 17.96 10.78 8.55
C GLU A 91 18.31 12.05 7.77
N PHE A 92 17.58 12.34 6.69
CA PHE A 92 17.84 13.48 5.80
C PHE A 92 17.03 14.73 6.15
N LYS A 93 16.40 14.76 7.33
CA LYS A 93 15.56 15.87 7.75
C LYS A 93 16.36 17.17 7.88
N GLY A 94 16.02 18.15 7.05
CA GLY A 94 16.71 19.45 7.04
C GLY A 94 18.08 19.41 6.36
N SER A 95 18.42 18.33 5.68
CA SER A 95 19.57 18.30 4.75
C SER A 95 19.37 19.33 3.61
N PRO A 96 20.47 19.87 3.03
CA PRO A 96 20.43 20.89 1.99
C PRO A 96 19.67 20.50 0.73
#